data_AF-A0A7S0SVX0-F1
#
_entry.id   AF-A0A7S0SVX0-F1
#
_cell.length_a   1.000
_cell.length_b   1.000
_cell.length_c   1.000
_cell.angle_alpha   90.00
_cell.angle_beta   90.00
_cell.angle_gamma   90.00
#
_symmetry.space_group_name_H-M   'P 1'
#
loop_
_entity.id
_entity.type
_entity.pdbx_description
1 polymer ?
#
loop_
_entity_poly.entity_id
_entity_poly.type
_entity_poly.pdbx_seq_one_letter_code
_entity_poly.pdbx_strand_id
1 'polypeptide(L)'
;MLKEEDIVNEGFKPLKKTATEPVQLQGKPSSSRGLSFFKGEDRENSQSLWQESQWSKLEKSRGKLYDRSNSFFEVGRSRTNTIDVNSGKPQAVVVVDPFSTGAHLASEIVKLGFKCVRVLSIWDSPVAALVQEGVVVEFDATIQHNDTVNDKEQALEQTIQSLKSLPFTIIALIPGAETGVELADQLSSRLGLRSNGEQSSLPRRNKYLMGEKVRASGVRAVKQRQCTSLSDVRE
;
A
#
# COMPACT_ATOMS: atom_id res chain seq x y z
N MET A 1 -15.12 -30.38 28.74
CA MET A 1 -16.55 -30.09 28.95
C MET A 1 -16.64 -28.85 29.86
N LEU A 2 -16.80 -27.61 29.38
CA LEU A 2 -18.06 -27.10 28.79
C LEU A 2 -19.18 -28.13 28.84
N LYS A 3 -20.23 -27.85 29.60
CA LYS A 3 -21.52 -28.43 29.24
C LYS A 3 -21.76 -28.00 27.80
N GLU A 4 -21.83 -28.98 26.93
CA GLU A 4 -21.88 -28.83 25.48
C GLU A 4 -23.17 -28.13 25.00
N GLU A 5 -24.13 -27.85 25.88
CA GLU A 5 -25.52 -27.64 25.48
C GLU A 5 -25.87 -26.18 25.10
N ASP A 6 -25.21 -25.16 25.68
CA ASP A 6 -25.67 -23.76 25.54
C ASP A 6 -24.98 -22.95 24.44
N ILE A 7 -23.87 -23.42 23.87
CA ILE A 7 -23.20 -22.77 22.72
C ILE A 7 -23.69 -23.38 21.39
N VAL A 8 -24.37 -24.52 21.45
CA VAL A 8 -24.75 -25.34 20.28
C VAL A 8 -26.13 -24.98 19.71
N ASN A 9 -27.03 -24.38 20.50
CA ASN A 9 -28.46 -24.29 20.12
C ASN A 9 -28.92 -22.98 19.45
N GLU A 10 -28.11 -21.92 19.38
CA GLU A 10 -28.43 -20.74 18.55
C GLU A 10 -27.30 -20.44 17.56
N GLY A 11 -27.10 -21.39 16.64
CA GLY A 11 -26.19 -21.24 15.51
C GLY A 11 -26.55 -20.07 14.59
N PHE A 12 -25.52 -19.41 14.08
CA PHE A 12 -25.60 -18.46 12.98
C PHE A 12 -26.28 -19.10 11.76
N LYS A 13 -27.37 -18.51 11.24
CA LYS A 13 -28.01 -18.89 9.97
C LYS A 13 -27.38 -18.13 8.80
N PRO A 14 -26.58 -18.77 7.92
CA PRO A 14 -26.13 -18.14 6.69
C PRO A 14 -27.30 -17.96 5.70
N LEU A 15 -27.29 -16.85 4.96
CA LEU A 15 -28.24 -16.62 3.86
C LEU A 15 -28.07 -17.69 2.77
N LYS A 16 -29.17 -18.27 2.29
CA LYS A 16 -29.17 -19.26 1.20
C LYS A 16 -28.49 -18.67 -0.05
N LYS A 17 -27.48 -19.38 -0.57
CA LYS A 17 -26.88 -19.08 -1.88
C LYS A 17 -27.90 -19.39 -2.98
N THR A 18 -28.21 -18.40 -3.82
CA THR A 18 -28.84 -18.64 -5.12
C THR A 18 -27.78 -19.18 -6.07
N ALA A 19 -28.09 -20.26 -6.79
CA ALA A 19 -27.16 -20.90 -7.71
C ALA A 19 -26.89 -20.00 -8.94
N THR A 20 -25.62 -19.81 -9.28
CA THR A 20 -25.20 -19.40 -10.61
C THR A 20 -24.18 -20.41 -11.09
N GLU A 21 -24.48 -21.10 -12.20
CA GLU A 21 -23.62 -22.15 -12.71
C GLU A 21 -22.36 -21.59 -13.36
N PRO A 22 -21.16 -22.11 -13.04
CA PRO A 22 -19.91 -21.68 -13.65
C PRO A 22 -19.63 -22.42 -14.96
N VAL A 23 -19.27 -21.66 -16.00
CA VAL A 23 -18.82 -22.15 -17.31
C VAL A 23 -17.34 -22.58 -17.22
N GLN A 24 -17.02 -23.78 -17.72
CA GLN A 24 -15.66 -24.35 -17.71
C GLN A 24 -14.77 -23.80 -18.85
N LEU A 25 -13.50 -23.52 -18.55
CA LEU A 25 -12.43 -23.35 -19.54
C LEU A 25 -11.17 -24.13 -19.10
N GLN A 26 -10.54 -24.84 -20.03
CA GLN A 26 -9.40 -25.74 -19.79
C GLN A 26 -8.05 -24.99 -19.66
N GLY A 27 -7.18 -25.45 -18.74
CA GLY A 27 -5.98 -24.74 -18.27
C GLY A 27 -4.63 -25.10 -18.91
N LYS A 28 -3.55 -24.47 -18.42
CA LYS A 28 -2.13 -24.82 -18.66
C LYS A 28 -1.31 -24.76 -17.35
N PRO A 29 -0.25 -25.59 -17.18
CA PRO A 29 0.44 -25.75 -15.91
C PRO A 29 1.56 -24.70 -15.69
N SER A 30 1.76 -24.24 -14.44
CA SER A 30 2.89 -23.38 -14.07
C SER A 30 3.74 -24.01 -12.97
N SER A 31 5.03 -24.25 -13.26
CA SER A 31 6.06 -24.57 -12.27
C SER A 31 6.55 -23.29 -11.58
N SER A 32 6.37 -23.17 -10.26
CA SER A 32 7.03 -22.13 -9.46
C SER A 32 7.58 -22.74 -8.18
N ARG A 33 8.92 -22.86 -8.06
CA ARG A 33 9.61 -23.13 -6.80
C ARG A 33 9.64 -21.81 -6.00
N GLY A 34 9.00 -21.77 -4.83
CA GLY A 34 9.04 -20.62 -3.92
C GLY A 34 10.24 -20.68 -2.96
N LEU A 35 10.74 -19.50 -2.54
CA LEU A 35 11.77 -19.35 -1.50
C LEU A 35 11.20 -19.69 -0.11
N SER A 36 11.95 -20.44 0.71
CA SER A 36 11.59 -20.81 2.09
C SER A 36 12.66 -20.38 3.10
N PHE A 37 12.24 -19.84 4.25
CA PHE A 37 13.11 -19.31 5.32
C PHE A 37 13.43 -20.30 6.46
N PHE A 38 13.08 -21.58 6.34
CA PHE A 38 13.41 -22.61 7.36
C PHE A 38 14.71 -23.33 7.00
N LYS A 39 15.69 -23.32 7.93
CA LYS A 39 16.90 -24.16 7.91
C LYS A 39 16.73 -25.26 8.98
N GLY A 40 16.28 -26.44 8.56
CA GLY A 40 16.09 -27.62 9.40
C GLY A 40 15.43 -28.75 8.61
N GLU A 41 15.69 -30.01 8.97
CA GLU A 41 15.24 -31.22 8.25
C GLU A 41 13.73 -31.47 8.33
N ASP A 42 13.00 -30.79 9.22
CA ASP A 42 11.54 -30.81 9.25
C ASP A 42 10.95 -29.85 8.22
N ARG A 43 11.17 -30.17 6.94
CA ARG A 43 10.33 -29.66 5.86
C ARG A 43 8.98 -30.37 5.95
N GLU A 44 8.09 -29.88 6.80
CA GLU A 44 6.66 -30.11 6.56
C GLU A 44 6.34 -29.47 5.21
N ASN A 45 6.19 -30.32 4.20
CA ASN A 45 5.88 -29.89 2.86
C ASN A 45 4.48 -29.28 2.90
N SER A 46 4.37 -27.96 3.01
CA SER A 46 3.08 -27.26 3.07
C SER A 46 2.10 -27.65 1.95
N GLN A 47 2.57 -28.28 0.87
CA GLN A 47 1.73 -28.93 -0.15
C GLN A 47 0.89 -30.11 0.36
N SER A 48 1.38 -30.96 1.27
CA SER A 48 0.64 -32.13 1.77
C SER A 48 -0.55 -31.74 2.64
N LEU A 49 -0.42 -30.66 3.43
CA LEU A 49 -1.51 -30.10 4.24
C LEU A 49 -2.75 -29.70 3.42
N TRP A 50 -2.57 -29.31 2.14
CA TRP A 50 -3.68 -28.98 1.25
C TRP A 50 -4.26 -30.21 0.54
N GLN A 51 -3.43 -31.22 0.28
CA GLN A 51 -3.84 -32.43 -0.43
C GLN A 51 -4.77 -33.32 0.40
N GLU A 52 -4.63 -33.30 1.72
CA GLU A 52 -5.46 -34.08 2.65
C GLU A 52 -6.66 -33.29 3.20
N SER A 53 -6.79 -32.01 2.85
CA SER A 53 -7.90 -31.16 3.30
C SER A 53 -9.09 -31.24 2.34
N GLN A 54 -10.33 -31.18 2.85
CA GLN A 54 -11.54 -31.06 2.00
C GLN A 54 -11.69 -29.68 1.33
N TRP A 55 -10.70 -28.80 1.48
CA TRP A 55 -10.71 -27.44 0.96
C TRP A 55 -9.94 -27.39 -0.35
N SER A 56 -10.62 -27.02 -1.44
CA SER A 56 -9.95 -26.77 -2.72
C SER A 56 -9.17 -25.44 -2.65
N LYS A 57 -7.87 -25.49 -2.96
CA LYS A 57 -7.04 -24.28 -3.12
C LYS A 57 -7.69 -23.34 -4.13
N LEU A 58 -7.96 -22.10 -3.72
CA LEU A 58 -8.45 -21.07 -4.64
C LEU A 58 -7.34 -20.79 -5.65
N GLU A 59 -7.50 -21.25 -6.89
CA GLU A 59 -6.54 -20.88 -7.94
C GLU A 59 -6.54 -19.36 -8.07
N LYS A 60 -5.33 -18.78 -8.20
CA LYS A 60 -5.20 -17.36 -8.50
C LYS A 60 -5.96 -17.12 -9.80
N SER A 61 -7.17 -16.57 -9.70
CA SER A 61 -7.78 -15.95 -10.86
C SER A 61 -6.80 -14.86 -11.29
N ARG A 62 -6.09 -15.07 -12.41
CA ARG A 62 -5.56 -13.93 -13.14
C ARG A 62 -6.78 -13.08 -13.39
N GLY A 63 -6.85 -11.93 -12.70
CA GLY A 63 -8.05 -11.11 -12.66
C GLY A 63 -8.62 -11.02 -14.06
N LYS A 64 -9.90 -11.38 -14.21
CA LYS A 64 -10.59 -11.13 -15.47
C LYS A 64 -10.40 -9.65 -15.75
N LEU A 65 -9.78 -9.31 -16.88
CA LEU A 65 -9.82 -7.97 -17.41
C LEU A 65 -11.31 -7.71 -17.66
N TYR A 66 -11.97 -7.01 -16.75
CA TYR A 66 -13.34 -6.62 -16.96
C TYR A 66 -13.33 -5.59 -18.09
N ASP A 67 -14.20 -5.75 -19.08
CA ASP A 67 -14.48 -4.73 -20.11
C ASP A 67 -15.19 -3.48 -19.52
N ARG A 68 -15.19 -3.38 -18.19
CA ARG A 68 -15.54 -2.17 -17.50
C ARG A 68 -14.34 -1.26 -17.64
N SER A 69 -14.44 -0.27 -18.53
CA SER A 69 -13.73 1.00 -18.33
C SER A 69 -13.88 1.34 -16.85
N ASN A 70 -12.79 1.37 -16.09
CA ASN A 70 -12.82 1.76 -14.68
C ASN A 70 -13.64 3.05 -14.58
N SER A 71 -14.90 2.98 -14.15
CA SER A 71 -15.80 4.14 -14.10
C SER A 71 -15.48 5.06 -12.92
N PHE A 72 -14.34 4.82 -12.26
CA PHE A 72 -13.64 5.83 -11.47
C PHE A 72 -12.94 6.88 -12.35
N PHE A 73 -12.67 6.51 -13.61
CA PHE A 73 -12.38 7.37 -14.74
C PHE A 73 -13.63 7.41 -15.61
N GLU A 74 -14.74 7.93 -15.10
CA GLU A 74 -15.69 8.51 -16.03
C GLU A 74 -14.91 9.60 -16.76
N VAL A 75 -14.75 9.46 -18.08
CA VAL A 75 -14.26 10.50 -18.98
C VAL A 75 -15.35 11.60 -19.09
N GLY A 76 -15.92 11.98 -17.95
CA GLY A 76 -16.71 13.18 -17.77
C GLY A 76 -15.72 14.31 -17.68
N ARG A 77 -15.27 14.79 -18.85
CA ARG A 77 -14.32 15.89 -19.03
C ARG A 77 -13.23 15.88 -17.98
N SER A 78 -12.08 15.31 -18.35
CA SER A 78 -10.83 15.73 -17.75
C SER A 78 -10.95 17.23 -17.51
N ARG A 79 -11.03 17.65 -16.24
CA ARG A 79 -10.55 18.97 -15.87
C ARG A 79 -9.05 18.86 -16.12
N THR A 80 -8.70 18.88 -17.41
CA THR A 80 -7.50 19.52 -17.87
C THR A 80 -7.67 20.97 -17.43
N ASN A 81 -7.41 21.23 -16.15
CA ASN A 81 -6.34 22.16 -15.92
C ASN A 81 -5.15 21.49 -16.61
N THR A 82 -5.03 21.76 -17.91
CA THR A 82 -3.74 21.79 -18.58
C THR A 82 -2.89 22.59 -17.61
N ILE A 83 -2.12 21.87 -16.79
CA ILE A 83 -1.01 22.46 -16.05
C ILE A 83 -0.25 23.18 -17.16
N ASP A 84 -0.26 24.50 -17.13
CA ASP A 84 0.36 25.33 -18.15
C ASP A 84 1.75 24.73 -18.44
N VAL A 85 1.89 24.14 -19.63
CA VAL A 85 3.10 23.42 -20.05
C VAL A 85 4.22 24.41 -20.40
N ASN A 86 4.16 25.62 -19.82
CA ASN A 86 4.98 26.77 -20.13
C ASN A 86 5.76 27.30 -18.93
N SER A 87 5.90 26.51 -17.85
CA SER A 87 7.01 26.73 -16.93
C SER A 87 8.25 26.09 -17.56
N GLY A 88 9.21 26.86 -18.07
CA GLY A 88 10.45 26.34 -18.69
C GLY A 88 11.34 25.46 -17.80
N LYS A 89 10.88 25.08 -16.59
CA LYS A 89 11.53 24.14 -15.69
C LYS A 89 11.04 22.71 -15.93
N PRO A 90 11.92 21.70 -15.93
CA PRO A 90 11.51 20.29 -16.01
C PRO A 90 10.53 19.92 -14.90
N GLN A 91 9.53 19.10 -15.21
CA GLN A 91 8.55 18.63 -14.23
C GLN A 91 9.10 17.44 -13.43
N ALA A 92 8.83 17.43 -12.12
CA ALA A 92 9.28 16.39 -11.21
C ALA A 92 8.12 15.76 -10.44
N VAL A 93 8.27 14.46 -10.17
CA VAL A 93 7.46 13.70 -9.22
C VAL A 93 8.34 13.29 -8.06
N VAL A 94 7.84 13.51 -6.85
CA VAL A 94 8.50 13.11 -5.61
C VAL A 94 7.96 11.74 -5.18
N VAL A 95 8.86 10.81 -4.90
CA VAL A 95 8.53 9.51 -4.31
C VAL A 95 9.12 9.44 -2.91
N VAL A 96 8.26 9.31 -1.91
CA VAL A 96 8.69 9.16 -0.50
C VAL A 96 8.93 7.69 -0.21
N ASP A 97 10.12 7.34 0.28
CA ASP A 97 10.54 5.96 0.56
C ASP A 97 10.30 5.00 -0.61
N PRO A 98 11.02 5.14 -1.74
CA PRO A 98 10.88 4.27 -2.91
C PRO A 98 11.51 2.87 -2.67
N PHE A 99 11.14 2.22 -1.57
CA PHE A 99 11.61 0.90 -1.18
C PHE A 99 10.70 -0.20 -1.71
N SER A 100 11.27 -1.39 -1.90
CA SER A 100 10.52 -2.55 -2.38
C SER A 100 9.72 -2.17 -3.65
N THR A 101 8.43 -2.44 -3.68
CA THR A 101 7.54 -2.11 -4.81
C THR A 101 7.51 -0.62 -5.18
N GLY A 102 7.87 0.28 -4.26
CA GLY A 102 8.00 1.71 -4.52
C GLY A 102 9.09 2.04 -5.55
N ALA A 103 10.11 1.19 -5.70
CA ALA A 103 11.15 1.37 -6.72
C ALA A 103 10.58 1.24 -8.14
N HIS A 104 9.59 0.37 -8.36
CA HIS A 104 8.91 0.26 -9.66
C HIS A 104 8.12 1.52 -10.01
N LEU A 105 7.48 2.15 -9.02
CA LEU A 105 6.79 3.43 -9.20
C LEU A 105 7.77 4.51 -9.66
N ALA A 106 8.92 4.61 -8.99
CA ALA A 106 9.98 5.55 -9.36
C ALA A 106 10.54 5.27 -10.76
N SER A 107 10.76 4.00 -11.11
CA SER A 107 11.19 3.60 -12.46
C SER A 107 10.19 4.04 -13.53
N GLU A 108 8.88 3.89 -13.27
CA GLU A 108 7.84 4.25 -14.24
C GLU A 108 7.73 5.77 -14.43
N ILE A 109 7.90 6.55 -13.36
CA ILE A 109 7.96 8.02 -13.43
C ILE A 109 9.07 8.48 -14.39
N VAL A 110 10.26 7.87 -14.29
CA VAL A 110 11.39 8.18 -15.18
C VAL A 110 11.08 7.81 -16.63
N LYS A 111 10.48 6.63 -16.88
CA LYS A 111 10.07 6.22 -18.24
C LYS A 111 9.03 7.16 -18.86
N LEU A 112 8.17 7.76 -18.04
CA LEU A 112 7.20 8.77 -18.48
C LEU A 112 7.85 10.13 -18.78
N GLY A 113 9.16 10.28 -18.60
CA GLY A 113 9.92 11.50 -18.93
C GLY A 113 9.95 12.55 -17.83
N PHE A 114 9.43 12.23 -16.63
CA PHE A 114 9.49 13.13 -15.48
C PHE A 114 10.81 12.98 -14.72
N LYS A 115 11.21 14.06 -14.06
CA LYS A 115 12.29 14.03 -13.07
C LYS A 115 11.81 13.29 -11.82
N CYS A 116 12.64 12.42 -11.27
CA CYS A 116 12.28 11.60 -10.11
C CYS A 116 13.08 12.04 -8.90
N VAL A 117 12.38 12.62 -7.92
CA VAL A 117 12.97 13.07 -6.65
C VAL A 117 12.66 12.04 -5.57
N ARG A 118 13.69 11.58 -4.87
CA ARG A 118 13.52 10.69 -3.71
C ARG A 118 13.45 11.52 -2.43
N VAL A 119 12.47 11.25 -1.59
CA VAL A 119 12.46 11.73 -0.20
C VAL A 119 12.54 10.51 0.72
N LEU A 120 13.45 10.52 1.68
CA LEU A 120 13.53 9.52 2.74
C LEU A 120 12.83 10.06 3.99
N SER A 121 11.85 9.32 4.52
CA SER A 121 11.06 9.81 5.65
C SER A 121 11.74 9.67 7.00
N ILE A 122 12.74 8.80 7.11
CA ILE A 122 13.48 8.51 8.34
C ILE A 122 14.93 9.00 8.18
N TRP A 123 15.41 9.70 9.20
CA TRP A 123 16.79 10.15 9.29
C TRP A 123 17.73 8.95 9.41
N ASP A 124 18.83 8.97 8.66
CA ASP A 124 19.77 7.87 8.49
C ASP A 124 19.12 6.49 8.31
N SER A 125 18.03 6.43 7.51
CA SER A 125 17.27 5.20 7.31
C SER A 125 18.18 4.03 6.88
N PRO A 126 18.24 2.92 7.65
CA PRO A 126 19.05 1.75 7.28
C PRO A 126 18.51 1.04 6.03
N VAL A 127 17.26 1.35 5.67
CA VAL A 127 16.55 0.80 4.50
C VAL A 127 16.90 1.60 3.23
N ALA A 128 17.55 2.76 3.34
CA ALA A 128 17.97 3.60 2.21
C ALA A 128 18.81 2.85 1.16
N ALA A 129 19.56 1.84 1.59
CA ALA A 129 20.42 0.99 0.75
C ALA A 129 19.72 -0.26 0.19
N LEU A 130 18.47 -0.53 0.57
CA LEU A 130 17.70 -1.67 0.07
C LEU A 130 17.19 -1.39 -1.35
N VAL A 131 18.11 -1.50 -2.31
CA VAL A 131 17.80 -1.53 -3.74
C VAL A 131 17.21 -2.90 -4.07
N GLN A 132 16.03 -2.92 -4.73
CA GLN A 132 15.51 -4.18 -5.26
C GLN A 132 16.40 -4.69 -6.37
N GLU A 133 16.74 -5.98 -6.33
CA GLU A 133 17.47 -6.64 -7.42
C GLU A 133 16.74 -6.43 -8.75
N GLY A 134 17.45 -5.89 -9.75
CA GLY A 134 16.94 -5.69 -11.11
C GLY A 134 16.23 -4.36 -11.36
N VAL A 135 16.07 -3.49 -10.36
CA VAL A 135 15.49 -2.13 -10.55
C VAL A 135 16.51 -1.09 -10.11
N VAL A 136 17.25 -0.54 -11.07
CA VAL A 136 18.12 0.62 -10.85
C VAL A 136 17.33 1.86 -11.27
N VAL A 137 17.01 2.71 -10.30
CA VAL A 137 16.39 4.02 -10.56
C VAL A 137 17.40 5.09 -10.24
N GLU A 138 17.72 5.92 -11.23
CA GLU A 138 18.49 7.14 -11.03
C GLU A 138 17.53 8.24 -10.56
N PHE A 139 17.83 8.84 -9.41
CA PHE A 139 17.06 9.94 -8.86
C PHE A 139 17.77 11.25 -9.17
N ASP A 140 17.03 12.24 -9.69
CA ASP A 140 17.57 13.57 -9.99
C ASP A 140 17.90 14.36 -8.70
N ALA A 141 17.27 14.01 -7.59
CA ALA A 141 17.60 14.52 -6.26
C ALA A 141 17.22 13.52 -5.17
N THR A 142 17.94 13.55 -4.05
CA THR A 142 17.55 12.86 -2.81
C THR A 142 17.51 13.87 -1.68
N ILE A 143 16.39 13.90 -0.95
CA ILE A 143 16.19 14.71 0.25
C ILE A 143 15.90 13.76 1.41
N GLN A 144 16.39 14.09 2.59
CA GLN A 144 16.14 13.32 3.80
C GLN A 144 15.40 14.17 4.82
N HIS A 145 14.23 13.68 5.24
CA HIS A 145 13.47 14.30 6.31
C HIS A 145 14.09 13.95 7.65
N ASN A 146 14.21 14.94 8.55
CA ASN A 146 14.74 14.72 9.89
C ASN A 146 13.62 14.49 10.90
N ASP A 147 13.23 13.23 11.05
CA ASP A 147 12.21 12.78 12.01
C ASP A 147 12.71 12.75 13.48
N THR A 148 14.00 13.01 13.72
CA THR A 148 14.60 12.99 15.07
C THR A 148 14.50 14.32 15.82
N VAL A 149 14.17 15.41 15.11
CA VAL A 149 14.02 16.74 15.73
C VAL A 149 12.74 16.79 16.56
N ASN A 150 12.82 17.36 17.76
CA ASN A 150 11.67 17.54 18.64
C ASN A 150 10.56 18.40 17.99
N ASP A 151 10.96 19.44 17.26
CA ASP A 151 10.05 20.29 16.48
C ASP A 151 9.79 19.68 15.10
N LYS A 152 8.72 18.91 15.01
CA LYS A 152 8.28 18.23 13.79
C LYS A 152 7.84 19.21 12.69
N GLU A 153 7.24 20.34 13.06
CA GLU A 153 6.79 21.33 12.08
C GLU A 153 7.99 22.06 11.45
N GLN A 154 9.02 22.37 12.24
CA GLN A 154 10.26 22.91 11.71
C GLN A 154 10.94 21.92 10.75
N ALA A 155 11.04 20.64 11.09
CA ALA A 155 11.62 19.62 10.22
C ALA A 155 10.83 19.45 8.91
N LEU A 156 9.50 19.52 8.98
CA LEU A 156 8.63 19.49 7.81
C LEU A 156 8.86 20.71 6.91
N GLU A 157 8.90 21.92 7.47
CA GLU A 157 9.14 23.15 6.70
C GLU A 157 10.53 23.13 6.04
N GLN A 158 11.56 22.64 6.72
CA GLN A 158 12.89 22.46 6.11
C GLN A 158 12.83 21.55 4.88
N THR A 159 12.09 20.44 4.99
CA THR A 159 11.90 19.49 3.87
C THR A 159 11.16 20.14 2.71
N ILE A 160 10.12 20.92 2.99
CA ILE A 160 9.37 21.71 2.00
C ILE A 160 10.28 22.72 1.29
N GLN A 161 11.13 23.42 2.03
CA GLN A 161 12.08 24.37 1.46
C GLN A 161 13.13 23.68 0.58
N SER A 162 13.66 22.53 1.00
CA SER A 162 14.54 21.71 0.17
C SER A 162 13.88 21.25 -1.12
N LEU A 163 12.59 20.93 -1.09
CA LEU A 163 11.82 20.57 -2.29
C LEU A 163 11.61 21.78 -3.21
N LYS A 164 11.28 22.95 -2.66
CA LYS A 164 11.07 24.19 -3.42
C LYS A 164 12.34 24.75 -4.04
N SER A 165 13.51 24.48 -3.46
CA SER A 165 14.80 24.95 -3.99
C SER A 165 15.30 24.15 -5.19
N LEU A 166 14.70 23.00 -5.48
CA LEU A 166 15.05 22.19 -6.64
C LEU A 166 14.79 22.95 -7.96
N PRO A 167 15.58 22.71 -9.01
CA PRO A 167 15.40 23.34 -10.32
C PRO A 167 14.23 22.72 -11.12
N PHE A 168 13.22 22.17 -10.44
CA PHE A 168 12.11 21.44 -11.04
C PHE A 168 10.76 22.01 -10.60
N THR A 169 9.74 21.83 -11.43
CA THR A 169 8.34 22.05 -11.04
C THR A 169 7.79 20.76 -10.48
N ILE A 170 7.59 20.68 -9.16
CA ILE A 170 7.00 19.49 -8.52
C ILE A 170 5.51 19.44 -8.82
N ILE A 171 5.07 18.39 -9.51
CA ILE A 171 3.67 18.23 -9.95
C ILE A 171 2.90 17.18 -9.15
N ALA A 172 3.62 16.25 -8.51
CA ALA A 172 3.02 15.17 -7.73
C ALA A 172 3.97 14.67 -6.65
N LEU A 173 3.39 14.14 -5.58
CA LEU A 173 4.11 13.52 -4.47
C LEU A 173 3.38 12.25 -4.07
N ILE A 174 4.10 11.12 -4.07
CA ILE A 174 3.50 9.79 -3.92
C ILE A 174 4.28 8.98 -2.88
N PRO A 175 3.61 8.31 -1.93
CA PRO A 175 4.29 7.37 -1.03
C PRO A 175 4.66 6.09 -1.79
N GLY A 176 5.95 5.70 -1.74
CA GLY A 176 6.49 4.47 -2.29
C GLY A 176 6.45 3.29 -1.33
N ALA A 177 6.44 3.56 -0.02
CA ALA A 177 6.33 2.56 1.04
C ALA A 177 5.38 3.02 2.15
N GLU A 178 5.01 2.08 3.03
CA GLU A 178 4.10 2.35 4.15
C GLU A 178 4.64 3.43 5.10
N THR A 179 5.95 3.43 5.32
CA THR A 179 6.66 4.36 6.23
C THR A 179 6.50 5.81 5.79
N GLY A 180 6.50 6.04 4.48
CA GLY A 180 6.42 7.37 3.88
C GLY A 180 5.01 7.94 3.75
N VAL A 181 3.94 7.21 4.10
CA VAL A 181 2.55 7.64 3.85
C VAL A 181 2.22 8.95 4.58
N GLU A 182 2.56 9.04 5.87
CA GLU A 182 2.23 10.21 6.68
C GLU A 182 2.97 11.46 6.20
N LEU A 183 4.28 11.33 5.98
CA LEU A 183 5.10 12.42 5.44
C LEU A 183 4.62 12.83 4.04
N ALA A 184 4.23 11.88 3.20
CA ALA A 184 3.71 12.17 1.87
C ALA A 184 2.41 12.97 1.91
N ASP A 185 1.48 12.61 2.79
CA ASP A 185 0.24 13.36 2.96
C ASP A 185 0.51 14.78 3.47
N GLN A 186 1.40 14.94 4.45
CA GLN A 186 1.81 16.26 4.96
C GLN A 186 2.45 17.11 3.87
N LEU A 187 3.50 16.62 3.20
CA LEU A 187 4.20 17.39 2.17
C LEU A 187 3.29 17.75 1.00
N SER A 188 2.48 16.80 0.51
CA SER A 188 1.55 17.05 -0.60
C SER A 188 0.48 18.08 -0.24
N SER A 189 -0.08 17.99 0.98
CA SER A 189 -1.05 18.93 1.54
C SER A 189 -0.46 20.35 1.63
N ARG A 190 0.71 20.50 2.26
CA ARG A 190 1.37 21.80 2.47
C ARG A 190 1.90 22.43 1.18
N LEU A 191 2.27 21.63 0.19
CA LEU A 191 2.68 22.11 -1.14
C LEU A 191 1.50 22.44 -2.07
N GLY A 192 0.25 22.22 -1.64
CA GLY A 192 -0.93 22.44 -2.48
C GLY A 192 -1.06 21.47 -3.64
N LEU A 193 -0.42 20.31 -3.55
CA LEU A 193 -0.51 19.24 -4.54
C LEU A 193 -1.76 18.40 -4.30
N ARG A 194 -2.12 17.57 -5.28
CA ARG A 194 -3.17 16.56 -5.08
C ARG A 194 -2.79 15.67 -3.90
N SER A 195 -3.64 15.63 -2.88
CA SER A 195 -3.36 14.95 -1.60
C SER A 195 -4.59 14.21 -1.08
N ASN A 196 -4.36 13.17 -0.27
CA ASN A 196 -5.40 12.53 0.54
C ASN A 196 -5.67 13.31 1.86
N GLY A 197 -4.93 14.38 2.10
CA GLY A 197 -4.97 15.20 3.31
C GLY A 197 -4.40 14.50 4.54
N GLU A 198 -4.03 15.30 5.53
CA GLU A 198 -3.35 14.87 6.77
C GLU A 198 -4.32 14.18 7.75
N GLN A 199 -5.61 14.54 7.73
CA GLN A 199 -6.60 14.13 8.75
C GLN A 199 -6.82 12.61 8.86
N SER A 200 -6.56 11.85 7.79
CA SER A 200 -6.78 10.40 7.76
C SER A 200 -5.50 9.59 7.52
N SER A 201 -4.33 10.20 7.69
CA SER A 201 -3.03 9.51 7.50
C SER A 201 -2.83 8.39 8.52
N LEU A 202 -3.11 8.63 9.80
CA LEU A 202 -2.91 7.64 10.85
C LEU A 202 -3.80 6.38 10.68
N PRO A 203 -5.13 6.49 10.40
CA PRO A 203 -5.96 5.33 10.08
C PRO A 203 -5.54 4.55 8.83
N ARG A 204 -4.76 5.12 7.89
CA ARG A 204 -4.23 4.39 6.73
C ARG A 204 -3.07 3.45 7.09
N ARG A 205 -2.36 3.72 8.19
CA ARG A 205 -1.21 2.92 8.64
C ARG A 205 -1.53 2.00 9.81
N ASN A 206 -2.33 2.45 10.76
CA ASN A 206 -2.65 1.68 11.94
C ASN A 206 -3.82 0.73 11.67
N LYS A 207 -3.56 -0.58 11.64
CA LYS A 207 -4.58 -1.62 11.34
C LYS A 207 -5.81 -1.56 12.24
N TYR A 208 -5.63 -1.25 13.53
CA TYR A 208 -6.75 -1.11 14.45
C TYR A 208 -7.59 0.11 14.08
N LEU A 209 -6.98 1.29 13.95
CA LEU A 209 -7.70 2.51 13.58
C LEU A 209 -8.33 2.41 12.19
N MET A 210 -7.69 1.69 11.26
CA MET A 210 -8.25 1.38 9.94
C MET A 210 -9.59 0.65 10.06
N GLY A 211 -9.62 -0.44 10.83
CA GLY A 211 -10.84 -1.21 11.06
C GLY A 211 -11.94 -0.41 11.76
N GLU A 212 -11.57 0.42 12.75
CA GLU A 212 -12.52 1.29 13.45
C GLU A 212 -13.10 2.35 12.50
N LYS A 213 -12.27 2.96 11.65
CA LYS A 213 -12.71 3.97 10.67
C LYS A 213 -13.65 3.37 9.61
N VAL A 214 -13.36 2.17 9.13
CA VAL A 214 -14.22 1.42 8.19
C VAL A 214 -15.57 1.11 8.84
N ARG A 215 -15.56 0.61 10.09
CA ARG A 215 -16.79 0.32 10.84
C ARG A 215 -17.63 1.56 11.09
N ALA A 216 -17.01 2.65 11.52
CA ALA A 216 -17.68 3.94 11.74
C ALA A 216 -18.30 4.51 10.47
N SER A 217 -17.79 4.13 9.29
CA SER A 217 -18.32 4.53 7.99
C SER A 217 -19.47 3.63 7.50
N GLY A 218 -19.95 2.69 8.32
CA GLY A 218 -21.05 1.77 7.98
C GLY A 218 -20.64 0.65 7.01
N VAL A 219 -19.35 0.51 6.70
CA VAL A 219 -18.83 -0.57 5.86
C VAL A 219 -18.57 -1.80 6.73
N ARG A 220 -18.85 -3.01 6.21
CA ARG A 220 -18.57 -4.25 6.93
C ARG A 220 -17.08 -4.35 7.28
N ALA A 221 -16.78 -4.41 8.57
CA ALA A 221 -15.43 -4.54 9.11
C ALA A 221 -15.29 -5.85 9.91
N VAL A 222 -14.10 -6.44 9.89
CA VAL A 222 -13.76 -7.64 10.69
C VAL A 222 -13.82 -7.28 12.18
N LYS A 223 -14.24 -8.22 13.04
CA LYS A 223 -14.12 -8.04 14.50
C LYS A 223 -12.64 -7.97 14.87
N GLN A 224 -12.26 -6.97 15.67
CA GLN A 224 -10.88 -6.77 16.09
C GLN A 224 -10.85 -6.29 17.54
N ARG A 225 -9.70 -6.51 18.19
CA ARG A 225 -9.38 -5.99 19.52
C ARG A 225 -7.98 -5.40 19.47
N GLN A 226 -7.79 -4.24 20.10
CA GLN A 226 -6.45 -3.71 20.33
C GLN A 226 -5.89 -4.38 21.59
N CYS A 227 -4.82 -5.14 21.42
CA CYS A 227 -4.12 -5.80 22.53
C CYS A 227 -2.75 -5.14 22.69
N THR A 228 -2.40 -4.71 23.90
CA THR A 228 -1.07 -4.18 24.26
C THR A 228 -0.32 -5.13 25.20
N SER A 229 -1.00 -6.17 25.67
CA SER A 229 -0.47 -7.21 26.55
C SER A 229 -1.02 -8.60 26.18
N LEU A 230 -0.37 -9.65 26.64
CA LEU A 230 -0.85 -11.03 26.44
C LEU A 230 -2.19 -11.30 27.13
N SER A 231 -2.49 -10.61 28.24
CA SER A 231 -3.76 -10.72 28.96
C SER A 231 -4.94 -10.28 28.10
N ASP A 232 -4.76 -9.25 27.27
CA ASP A 232 -5.83 -8.71 26.42
C ASP A 232 -6.35 -9.72 25.38
N VAL A 233 -5.58 -10.76 25.07
CA VAL A 233 -5.93 -11.79 24.07
C VAL A 233 -6.91 -12.83 24.62
N ARG A 234 -6.95 -13.03 25.94
CA ARG A 234 -7.65 -14.17 26.57
C ARG A 234 -9.11 -13.90 26.93
N GLU A 235 -9.58 -12.68 26.71
CA GLU A 235 -10.96 -12.22 26.91
C GLU A 235 -11.66 -11.96 25.57
#